data_AF-A0A1F3KS39-F1
#
_entry.id   AF-A0A1F3KS39-F1
#
_cell.length_a   1.000
_cell.length_b   1.000
_cell.length_c   1.000
_cell.angle_alpha   90.00
_cell.angle_beta   90.00
_cell.angle_gamma   90.00
#
_symmetry.space_group_name_H-M   'P 1'
#
loop_
_entity.id
_entity.type
_entity.pdbx_description
1 polymer ?
#
loop_
_entity_poly.entity_id
_entity_poly.type
_entity_poly.pdbx_seq_one_letter_code
_entity_poly.pdbx_strand_id
1 'polypeptide(L)'
;MKTKKSILYYIAVVIGILVLINILADKFFFRLDFTEDNRYTLSNATKDILVGINETVTIQAYFSEDLPPDIAKTKRDFKELLVEYASRANGKIVFEFINPNVDEATEQKAMQSGVQPVVINVRDKDQMKQQKAYLGAVIQMGEQSDVIPFMQPGSAMEYSLSSSLKKLSVQDKPSIGFLQGHGEPNLRAMQQVMGALTILYNAQPVTQNDTVNELDKFTTLAIVAPTDSFPAIHLQQLEEFLSKGKNLVIALNRVKGDFQTLAGSAVNTGIESWLASKGLIVEENFLVDANCGTVGVTQQQGMFSYQTQMKFHYLPAITNFMEHPVTKGLESVLMAFASPIQFKGGTQGVSYTPLAKSSAKSGTVPAQTYFDIRKQWTDRDFTMPGQVVAALLSGKISGDRDSRIILISDGDFAVNGEERQAMQQQPDNISLLVNSIDWLSDQTGLIELRTKGVTSRPIDQMEDGTKTLLKWINFLIPILLIIIFGFIRFQRNRNLRIKRMQEGYI
;
A
#
# COMPACT_ATOMS: atom_id res chain seq x y z
N MET A 1 24.86 -6.82 63.59
CA MET A 1 25.88 -6.11 62.77
C MET A 1 26.39 -7.06 61.69
N LYS A 2 26.01 -6.87 60.41
CA LYS A 2 26.64 -7.64 59.33
C LYS A 2 28.11 -7.24 59.26
N THR A 3 29.01 -8.19 59.53
CA THR A 3 30.46 -7.97 59.56
C THR A 3 30.92 -7.42 58.21
N LYS A 4 31.83 -6.42 58.20
CA LYS A 4 32.35 -5.76 56.99
C LYS A 4 32.78 -6.75 55.87
N LYS A 5 33.20 -7.97 56.24
CA LYS A 5 33.53 -9.06 55.31
C LYS A 5 32.34 -9.60 54.51
N SER A 6 31.14 -9.64 55.08
CA SER A 6 29.92 -10.04 54.38
C SER A 6 29.55 -9.05 53.29
N ILE A 7 29.69 -7.74 53.57
CA ILE A 7 29.42 -6.68 52.60
C ILE A 7 30.41 -6.76 51.42
N LEU A 8 31.70 -6.99 51.71
CA LEU A 8 32.73 -7.12 50.66
C LEU A 8 32.47 -8.32 49.74
N TYR A 9 32.03 -9.45 50.29
CA TYR A 9 31.65 -10.63 49.50
C TYR A 9 30.47 -10.34 48.57
N TYR A 10 29.41 -9.69 49.07
CA TYR A 10 28.28 -9.30 48.22
C TYR A 10 28.69 -8.36 47.09
N ILE A 11 29.57 -7.38 47.37
CA ILE A 11 30.08 -6.47 46.35
C ILE A 11 30.88 -7.22 45.29
N ALA A 12 31.76 -8.15 45.70
CA ALA A 12 32.56 -8.94 44.77
C ALA A 12 31.70 -9.85 43.87
N VAL A 13 30.65 -10.48 44.43
CA VAL A 13 29.69 -11.28 43.66
C VAL A 13 28.91 -10.42 42.68
N VAL A 14 28.44 -9.23 43.09
CA VAL A 14 27.72 -8.31 42.19
C VAL A 14 28.61 -7.85 41.05
N ILE A 15 29.86 -7.48 41.33
CA ILE A 15 30.84 -7.11 40.28
C ILE A 15 31.10 -8.29 39.34
N GLY A 16 31.27 -9.51 39.87
CA GLY A 16 31.46 -10.72 39.07
C GLY A 16 30.27 -11.01 38.15
N ILE A 17 29.05 -10.85 38.66
CA ILE A 17 27.81 -10.98 37.86
C ILE A 17 27.76 -9.89 36.79
N LEU A 18 28.10 -8.64 37.10
CA LEU A 18 28.10 -7.55 36.12
C LEU A 18 29.11 -7.79 35.00
N VAL A 19 30.31 -8.30 35.32
CA VAL A 19 31.31 -8.68 34.32
C VAL A 19 30.83 -9.85 33.46
N LEU A 20 30.22 -10.87 34.07
CA LEU A 20 29.66 -12.01 33.34
C LEU A 20 28.53 -11.57 32.40
N ILE A 21 27.62 -10.71 32.88
CA ILE A 21 26.54 -10.13 32.06
C ILE A 21 27.13 -9.33 30.91
N ASN A 22 28.19 -8.55 31.14
CA ASN A 22 28.84 -7.77 30.09
C ASN A 22 29.46 -8.68 29.00
N ILE A 23 30.16 -9.75 29.40
CA ILE A 23 30.73 -10.74 28.46
C ILE A 23 29.63 -11.49 27.71
N LEU A 24 28.54 -11.86 28.38
CA LEU A 24 27.41 -12.53 27.75
C LEU A 24 26.64 -11.59 26.81
N ALA A 25 26.53 -10.31 27.16
CA ALA A 25 25.89 -9.29 26.33
C ALA A 25 26.68 -9.00 25.04
N ASP A 26 28.02 -9.12 25.09
CA ASP A 26 28.88 -8.99 23.92
C ASP A 26 28.75 -10.19 22.95
N LYS A 27 28.56 -11.40 23.49
CA LYS A 27 28.40 -12.62 22.68
C LYS A 27 26.97 -12.92 22.23
N PHE A 28 25.99 -12.57 23.03
CA PHE A 28 24.56 -12.83 22.79
C PHE A 28 23.83 -11.49 22.73
N PHE A 29 23.87 -10.84 21.57
CA PHE A 29 23.13 -9.62 21.34
C PHE A 29 21.63 -9.91 21.26
N PHE A 30 20.91 -9.63 22.34
CA PHE A 30 19.46 -9.74 22.40
C PHE A 30 18.83 -8.34 22.44
N ARG A 31 18.19 -7.93 21.34
CA ARG A 31 17.49 -6.65 21.24
C ARG A 31 15.99 -6.93 21.11
N LEU A 32 15.22 -6.41 22.05
CA LEU A 32 13.76 -6.38 21.98
C LEU A 32 13.34 -5.04 21.38
N ASP A 33 12.53 -5.10 20.32
CA ASP A 33 11.90 -3.93 19.73
C ASP A 33 10.51 -3.74 20.35
N PHE A 34 10.31 -2.61 21.02
CA PHE A 34 9.03 -2.23 21.64
C PHE A 34 8.21 -1.27 20.77
N THR A 35 8.64 -1.00 19.54
CA THR A 35 7.85 -0.18 18.62
C THR A 35 6.63 -0.94 18.12
N GLU A 36 5.50 -0.25 18.00
CA GLU A 36 4.21 -0.80 17.53
C GLU A 36 4.34 -1.55 16.20
N ASP A 37 5.19 -1.05 15.29
CA ASP A 37 5.41 -1.61 13.94
C ASP A 37 6.66 -2.52 13.82
N ASN A 38 7.34 -2.84 14.93
CA ASN A 38 8.65 -3.53 14.90
C ASN A 38 9.64 -2.89 13.91
N ARG A 39 9.74 -1.55 13.95
CA ARG A 39 10.47 -0.72 12.97
C ARG A 39 11.96 -1.03 12.92
N TYR A 40 12.53 -1.56 13.99
CA TYR A 40 13.96 -1.87 14.13
C TYR A 40 14.24 -3.38 14.15
N THR A 41 13.27 -4.20 13.70
CA THR A 41 13.44 -5.65 13.53
C THR A 41 13.19 -6.01 12.08
N LEU A 42 14.09 -6.74 11.42
CA LEU A 42 13.83 -7.19 10.04
C LEU A 42 12.55 -8.03 9.94
N SER A 43 11.77 -7.80 8.88
CA SER A 43 10.63 -8.64 8.55
C SER A 43 11.09 -10.08 8.24
N ASN A 44 10.16 -11.02 8.30
CA ASN A 44 10.46 -12.40 7.91
C ASN A 44 10.84 -12.48 6.43
N ALA A 45 10.15 -11.73 5.56
CA ALA A 45 10.48 -11.63 4.14
C ALA A 45 11.92 -11.14 3.89
N THR A 46 12.39 -10.11 4.62
CA THR A 46 13.78 -9.65 4.50
C THR A 46 14.74 -10.76 4.91
N LYS A 47 14.47 -11.47 6.02
CA LYS A 47 15.34 -12.56 6.46
C LYS A 47 15.43 -13.66 5.40
N ASP A 48 14.32 -14.02 4.77
CA ASP A 48 14.28 -15.04 3.73
C ASP A 48 15.07 -14.62 2.48
N ILE A 49 14.97 -13.35 2.08
CA ILE A 49 15.80 -12.77 1.00
C ILE A 49 17.27 -12.88 1.35
N LEU A 50 17.65 -12.48 2.58
CA LEU A 50 19.05 -12.47 3.01
C LEU A 50 19.67 -13.87 3.11
N VAL A 51 18.89 -14.88 3.50
CA VAL A 51 19.32 -16.29 3.50
C VAL A 51 19.53 -16.81 2.08
N GLY A 52 18.71 -16.35 1.12
CA GLY A 52 18.81 -16.74 -0.29
C GLY A 52 19.96 -16.11 -1.07
N ILE A 53 20.68 -15.14 -0.50
CA ILE A 53 21.81 -14.48 -1.17
C ILE A 53 22.98 -15.45 -1.29
N ASN A 54 23.30 -15.83 -2.53
CA ASN A 54 24.40 -16.74 -2.82
C ASN A 54 25.73 -16.02 -3.09
N GLU A 55 25.67 -14.80 -3.61
CA GLU A 55 26.83 -13.99 -4.01
C GLU A 55 27.14 -12.86 -3.02
N THR A 56 28.33 -12.28 -3.11
CA THR A 56 28.68 -11.10 -2.31
C THR A 56 27.99 -9.86 -2.85
N VAL A 57 27.30 -9.13 -1.98
CA VAL A 57 26.65 -7.86 -2.29
C VAL A 57 27.47 -6.72 -1.71
N THR A 58 27.78 -5.73 -2.55
CA THR A 58 28.43 -4.48 -2.14
C THR A 58 27.42 -3.34 -2.16
N ILE A 59 27.27 -2.63 -1.04
CA ILE A 59 26.36 -1.49 -0.93
C ILE A 59 27.17 -0.21 -0.70
N GLN A 60 27.17 0.69 -1.68
CA GLN A 60 27.80 2.00 -1.59
C GLN A 60 26.75 3.04 -1.20
N ALA A 61 26.77 3.47 0.06
CA ALA A 61 25.83 4.45 0.60
C ALA A 61 26.40 5.87 0.47
N TYR A 62 25.83 6.67 -0.41
CA TYR A 62 26.24 8.04 -0.65
C TYR A 62 25.46 8.99 0.28
N PHE A 63 26.12 9.41 1.36
CA PHE A 63 25.56 10.31 2.37
C PHE A 63 26.49 11.48 2.65
N SER A 64 25.99 12.70 2.40
CA SER A 64 26.67 13.93 2.79
C SER A 64 26.89 14.01 4.31
N GLU A 65 27.87 14.80 4.72
CA GLU A 65 28.13 15.15 6.12
C GLU A 65 27.52 16.51 6.49
N ASP A 66 27.52 16.84 7.79
CA ASP A 66 26.99 18.08 8.36
C ASP A 66 25.53 18.38 8.04
N LEU A 67 24.72 17.33 7.96
CA LEU A 67 23.29 17.42 7.65
C LEU A 67 22.46 17.84 8.87
N PRO A 68 21.32 18.52 8.69
CA PRO A 68 20.35 18.80 9.75
C PRO A 68 20.00 17.56 10.58
N PRO A 69 19.62 17.71 11.87
CA PRO A 69 19.39 16.59 12.78
C PRO A 69 18.44 15.51 12.24
N ASP A 70 17.38 15.91 11.53
CA ASP A 70 16.38 15.01 10.95
C ASP A 70 16.97 14.11 9.85
N ILE A 71 17.94 14.62 9.08
CA ILE A 71 18.59 13.89 7.99
C ILE A 71 19.79 13.08 8.53
N ALA A 72 20.52 13.64 9.49
CA ALA A 72 21.58 12.91 10.19
C ALA A 72 21.03 11.67 10.90
N LYS A 73 19.76 11.70 11.34
CA LYS A 73 19.04 10.52 11.82
C LYS A 73 18.90 9.45 10.74
N THR A 74 18.45 9.80 9.54
CA THR A 74 18.32 8.85 8.41
C THR A 74 19.62 8.12 8.11
N LYS A 75 20.77 8.81 8.11
CA LYS A 75 22.10 8.18 7.92
C LYS A 75 22.39 7.12 8.99
N ARG A 76 22.09 7.42 10.26
CA ARG A 76 22.29 6.49 11.37
C ARG A 76 21.35 5.29 11.26
N ASP A 77 20.06 5.54 11.03
CA ASP A 77 19.04 4.50 10.89
C ASP A 77 19.38 3.55 9.72
N PHE A 78 19.85 4.09 8.60
CA PHE A 78 20.28 3.28 7.45
C PHE A 78 21.56 2.49 7.74
N LYS A 79 22.52 3.07 8.47
CA LYS A 79 23.72 2.35 8.90
C LYS A 79 23.36 1.18 9.82
N GLU A 80 22.46 1.39 10.78
CA GLU A 80 21.96 0.32 11.65
C GLU A 80 21.29 -0.79 10.85
N LEU A 81 20.46 -0.44 9.86
CA LEU A 81 19.83 -1.39 8.95
C LEU A 81 20.87 -2.24 8.20
N LEU A 82 21.89 -1.62 7.62
CA LEU A 82 22.94 -2.33 6.88
C LEU A 82 23.78 -3.27 7.77
N VAL A 83 24.06 -2.86 9.01
CA VAL A 83 24.70 -3.74 10.00
C VAL A 83 23.84 -4.97 10.28
N GLU A 84 22.52 -4.79 10.43
CA GLU A 84 21.62 -5.92 10.64
C GLU A 84 21.60 -6.85 9.43
N TYR A 85 21.51 -6.31 8.22
CA TYR A 85 21.56 -7.07 6.97
C TYR A 85 22.87 -7.88 6.85
N ALA A 86 24.01 -7.25 7.11
CA ALA A 86 25.32 -7.89 7.05
C ALA A 86 25.45 -9.04 8.07
N SER A 87 24.92 -8.87 9.28
CA SER A 87 24.96 -9.94 10.29
C SER A 87 24.08 -11.13 9.92
N ARG A 88 22.92 -10.88 9.27
CA ARG A 88 21.95 -11.92 8.87
C ARG A 88 22.33 -12.63 7.59
N ALA A 89 23.02 -11.97 6.67
CA ALA A 89 23.50 -12.55 5.42
C ALA A 89 24.82 -13.34 5.58
N ASN A 90 25.21 -13.70 6.81
CA ASN A 90 26.46 -14.41 7.13
C ASN A 90 27.71 -13.73 6.53
N GLY A 91 27.76 -12.39 6.54
CA GLY A 91 28.90 -11.62 6.04
C GLY A 91 28.99 -11.49 4.51
N LYS A 92 27.99 -11.95 3.75
CA LYS A 92 27.94 -11.77 2.28
C LYS A 92 27.58 -10.34 1.85
N ILE A 93 27.06 -9.52 2.76
CA ILE A 93 26.77 -8.11 2.50
C ILE A 93 27.88 -7.26 3.08
N VAL A 94 28.54 -6.49 2.23
CA VAL A 94 29.56 -5.50 2.58
C VAL A 94 29.02 -4.13 2.21
N PHE A 95 29.25 -3.13 3.06
CA PHE A 95 28.78 -1.78 2.80
C PHE A 95 29.83 -0.73 3.16
N GLU A 96 29.81 0.37 2.43
CA GLU A 96 30.65 1.54 2.67
C GLU A 96 29.82 2.83 2.62
N PHE A 97 30.19 3.81 3.46
CA PHE A 97 29.59 5.13 3.43
C PHE A 97 30.55 6.12 2.79
N ILE A 98 30.09 6.76 1.74
CA ILE A 98 30.86 7.69 0.91
C ILE A 98 30.23 9.08 1.04
N ASN A 99 31.05 10.11 1.30
CA ASN A 99 30.60 11.50 1.32
C ASN A 99 30.90 12.15 -0.04
N PRO A 100 29.90 12.40 -0.90
CA PRO A 100 30.13 12.97 -2.23
C PRO A 100 30.59 14.43 -2.21
N ASN A 101 30.48 15.13 -1.08
CA ASN A 101 30.83 16.54 -0.97
C ASN A 101 32.33 16.78 -0.71
N VAL A 102 33.14 15.72 -0.58
CA VAL A 102 34.58 15.83 -0.27
C VAL A 102 35.41 16.15 -1.51
N ASP A 103 35.09 15.53 -2.64
CA ASP A 103 35.83 15.68 -3.89
C ASP A 103 34.91 15.51 -5.11
N GLU A 104 35.27 16.20 -6.20
CA GLU A 104 34.48 16.24 -7.43
C GLU A 104 34.37 14.86 -8.11
N ALA A 105 35.38 14.00 -7.98
CA ALA A 105 35.35 12.67 -8.59
C ALA A 105 34.30 11.78 -7.91
N THR A 106 34.21 11.83 -6.59
CA THR A 106 33.19 11.11 -5.82
C THR A 106 31.79 11.69 -6.07
N GLU A 107 31.65 13.01 -6.21
CA GLU A 107 30.39 13.64 -6.62
C GLU A 107 29.93 13.13 -8.00
N GLN A 108 30.83 13.15 -8.98
CA GLN A 108 30.55 12.67 -10.33
C GLN A 108 30.21 11.17 -10.34
N LYS A 109 30.90 10.34 -9.55
CA LYS A 109 30.61 8.91 -9.43
C LYS A 109 29.22 8.66 -8.85
N ALA A 110 28.82 9.40 -7.81
CA ALA A 110 27.49 9.30 -7.23
C ALA A 110 26.41 9.64 -8.27
N MET A 111 26.59 10.75 -9.00
CA MET A 111 25.67 11.18 -10.05
C MET A 111 25.60 10.20 -11.21
N GLN A 112 26.73 9.69 -11.69
CA GLN A 112 26.79 8.68 -12.77
C GLN A 112 26.12 7.37 -12.36
N SER A 113 26.22 7.00 -11.08
CA SER A 113 25.56 5.81 -10.55
C SER A 113 24.06 6.02 -10.30
N GLY A 114 23.52 7.20 -10.59
CA GLY A 114 22.09 7.51 -10.47
C GLY A 114 21.67 8.14 -9.14
N VAL A 115 22.61 8.45 -8.23
CA VAL A 115 22.31 9.13 -6.96
C VAL A 115 22.36 10.65 -7.18
N GLN A 116 21.19 11.28 -7.13
CA GLN A 116 21.03 12.70 -7.44
C GLN A 116 21.13 13.57 -6.16
N PRO A 117 21.72 14.77 -6.24
CA PRO A 117 21.71 15.70 -5.11
C PRO A 117 20.32 16.28 -4.89
N VAL A 118 19.96 16.46 -3.62
CA VAL A 118 18.82 17.28 -3.21
C VAL A 118 19.31 18.57 -2.57
N VAL A 119 18.62 19.68 -2.84
CA VAL A 119 18.92 20.97 -2.19
C VAL A 119 18.12 21.05 -0.91
N ILE A 120 18.82 21.17 0.22
CA ILE A 120 18.22 21.36 1.54
C ILE A 120 18.49 22.76 2.06
N ASN A 121 17.51 23.32 2.77
CA ASN A 121 17.64 24.59 3.46
C ASN A 121 18.08 24.35 4.90
N VAL A 122 19.30 24.75 5.24
CA VAL A 122 19.86 24.62 6.58
C VAL A 122 19.80 25.97 7.26
N ARG A 123 19.19 26.01 8.46
CA ARG A 123 19.12 27.22 9.27
C ARG A 123 20.36 27.31 10.16
N ASP A 124 21.30 28.16 9.78
CA ASP A 124 22.54 28.38 10.51
C ASP A 124 22.47 29.73 11.22
N LYS A 125 22.23 29.67 12.54
CA LYS A 125 22.23 30.73 13.57
C LYS A 125 21.47 32.03 13.33
N ASP A 126 21.08 32.39 12.10
CA ASP A 126 20.12 33.42 11.67
C ASP A 126 19.98 33.53 10.13
N GLN A 127 20.67 32.70 9.33
CA GLN A 127 20.55 32.68 7.86
C GLN A 127 20.12 31.31 7.32
N MET A 128 19.30 31.33 6.28
CA MET A 128 18.95 30.15 5.48
C MET A 128 20.04 29.92 4.45
N LYS A 129 20.83 28.84 4.59
CA LYS A 129 21.80 28.41 3.59
C LYS A 129 21.23 27.24 2.80
N GLN A 130 21.32 27.31 1.47
CA GLN A 130 21.07 26.17 0.60
C GLN A 130 22.32 25.30 0.54
N GLN A 131 22.18 24.02 0.85
CA GLN A 131 23.26 23.04 0.78
C GLN A 131 22.80 21.86 -0.07
N LYS A 132 23.70 21.31 -0.91
CA LYS A 132 23.45 20.04 -1.59
C LYS A 132 23.69 18.88 -0.62
N ALA A 133 22.71 17.97 -0.56
CA ALA A 133 22.77 16.76 0.22
C ALA A 133 22.55 15.55 -0.70
N TYR A 134 23.33 14.50 -0.49
CA TYR A 134 23.16 13.20 -1.11
C TYR A 134 22.64 12.22 -0.06
N LEU A 135 21.62 11.46 -0.40
CA LEU A 135 20.97 10.46 0.45
C LEU A 135 20.56 9.26 -0.42
N GLY A 136 21.52 8.53 -0.97
CA GLY A 136 21.22 7.41 -1.86
C GLY A 136 22.14 6.22 -1.62
N ALA A 137 21.85 5.11 -2.30
CA ALA A 137 22.68 3.92 -2.22
C ALA A 137 22.72 3.19 -3.56
N VAL A 138 23.87 2.60 -3.87
CA VAL A 138 24.06 1.72 -5.03
C VAL A 138 24.32 0.33 -4.48
N ILE A 139 23.55 -0.65 -4.95
CA ILE A 139 23.65 -2.04 -4.57
C ILE A 139 24.22 -2.79 -5.77
N GLN A 140 25.31 -3.50 -5.57
CA GLN A 140 25.97 -4.28 -6.60
C GLN A 140 26.06 -5.75 -6.18
N MET A 141 25.69 -6.66 -7.07
CA MET A 141 25.83 -8.10 -6.89
C MET A 141 26.28 -8.73 -8.21
N GLY A 142 27.49 -9.27 -8.24
CA GLY A 142 28.13 -9.72 -9.47
C GLY A 142 28.26 -8.59 -10.49
N GLU A 143 27.77 -8.82 -11.70
CA GLU A 143 27.73 -7.84 -12.80
C GLU A 143 26.51 -6.93 -12.79
N GLN A 144 25.52 -7.22 -11.94
CA GLN A 144 24.29 -6.46 -11.86
C GLN A 144 24.38 -5.39 -10.76
N SER A 145 23.77 -4.24 -11.02
CA SER A 145 23.65 -3.17 -10.05
C SER A 145 22.25 -2.57 -10.07
N ASP A 146 21.76 -2.17 -8.90
CA ASP A 146 20.54 -1.40 -8.75
C ASP A 146 20.83 -0.16 -7.90
N VAL A 147 20.09 0.91 -8.14
CA VAL A 147 20.28 2.18 -7.43
C VAL A 147 19.02 2.59 -6.69
N ILE A 148 19.20 3.04 -5.46
CA ILE A 148 18.22 3.80 -4.68
C ILE A 148 18.61 5.28 -4.84
N PRO A 149 17.95 6.03 -5.75
CA PRO A 149 18.38 7.38 -6.11
C PRO A 149 18.30 8.36 -4.94
N PHE A 150 17.30 8.17 -4.09
CA PHE A 150 17.05 9.01 -2.93
C PHE A 150 16.29 8.25 -1.84
N MET A 151 16.76 8.37 -0.59
CA MET A 151 16.12 7.83 0.61
C MET A 151 15.41 8.95 1.35
N GLN A 152 14.08 8.91 1.34
CA GLN A 152 13.25 9.87 2.05
C GLN A 152 13.34 9.63 3.58
N PRO A 153 13.63 10.66 4.40
CA PRO A 153 13.53 10.56 5.85
C PRO A 153 12.13 10.11 6.28
N GLY A 154 12.04 9.07 7.11
CA GLY A 154 10.77 8.50 7.58
C GLY A 154 10.13 7.46 6.66
N SER A 155 10.70 7.18 5.48
CA SER A 155 10.24 6.11 4.58
C SER A 155 10.71 4.70 5.00
N ALA A 156 10.10 3.66 4.42
CA ALA A 156 10.51 2.27 4.59
C ALA A 156 11.84 1.96 3.87
N MET A 157 12.97 2.37 4.46
CA MET A 157 14.32 2.06 3.94
C MET A 157 14.55 0.56 3.77
N GLU A 158 13.99 -0.26 4.68
CA GLU A 158 14.00 -1.73 4.57
C GLU A 158 13.37 -2.22 3.26
N TYR A 159 12.23 -1.65 2.87
CA TYR A 159 11.56 -2.04 1.62
C TYR A 159 12.41 -1.73 0.39
N SER A 160 12.97 -0.52 0.31
CA SER A 160 13.76 -0.10 -0.85
C SER A 160 15.01 -0.97 -1.01
N LEU A 161 15.68 -1.27 0.10
CA LEU A 161 16.87 -2.11 0.11
C LEU A 161 16.55 -3.58 -0.21
N SER A 162 15.57 -4.18 0.48
CA SER A 162 15.15 -5.56 0.21
C SER A 162 14.64 -5.75 -1.22
N SER A 163 13.91 -4.78 -1.77
CA SER A 163 13.43 -4.83 -3.15
C SER A 163 14.58 -4.78 -4.16
N SER A 164 15.57 -3.92 -3.92
CA SER A 164 16.77 -3.83 -4.76
C SER A 164 17.57 -5.13 -4.73
N LEU A 165 17.79 -5.70 -3.53
CA LEU A 165 18.46 -6.99 -3.36
C LEU A 165 17.71 -8.12 -4.05
N LYS A 166 16.39 -8.16 -3.91
CA LYS A 166 15.56 -9.16 -4.59
C LYS A 166 15.69 -9.04 -6.10
N LYS A 167 15.56 -7.83 -6.64
CA LYS A 167 15.67 -7.57 -8.08
C LYS A 167 16.99 -8.10 -8.64
N LEU A 168 18.09 -7.93 -7.91
CA LEU A 168 19.40 -8.46 -8.27
C LEU A 168 19.50 -9.98 -8.07
N SER A 169 18.81 -10.54 -7.07
CA SER A 169 18.90 -11.96 -6.70
C SER A 169 17.98 -12.87 -7.50
N VAL A 170 17.03 -12.33 -8.26
CA VAL A 170 16.10 -13.11 -9.08
C VAL A 170 16.81 -13.50 -10.38
N GLN A 171 17.36 -14.72 -10.42
CA GLN A 171 17.87 -15.31 -11.67
C GLN A 171 16.73 -15.80 -12.57
N ASP A 172 15.74 -16.49 -11.99
CA ASP A 172 14.54 -16.98 -12.70
C ASP A 172 13.29 -16.22 -12.25
N LYS A 173 12.84 -15.26 -13.07
CA LYS A 173 11.62 -14.50 -12.81
C LYS A 173 10.38 -15.41 -12.92
N PRO A 174 9.50 -15.47 -11.90
CA PRO A 174 8.26 -16.21 -12.02
C PRO A 174 7.42 -15.70 -13.18
N SER A 175 6.78 -16.60 -13.91
CA SER A 175 5.95 -16.25 -15.06
C SER A 175 4.52 -15.95 -14.63
N ILE A 176 4.01 -14.80 -15.04
CA ILE A 176 2.61 -14.38 -14.84
C ILE A 176 1.96 -14.31 -16.22
N GLY A 177 0.78 -14.93 -16.34
CA GLY A 177 0.02 -14.92 -17.60
C GLY A 177 -1.10 -13.89 -17.55
N PHE A 178 -1.18 -13.05 -18.56
CA PHE A 178 -2.35 -12.19 -18.80
C PHE A 178 -3.22 -12.87 -19.84
N LEU A 179 -4.43 -13.26 -19.45
CA LEU A 179 -5.34 -13.96 -20.36
C LEU A 179 -5.75 -13.03 -21.51
N GLN A 180 -5.83 -13.62 -22.70
CA GLN A 180 -6.24 -12.96 -23.93
C GLN A 180 -7.12 -13.94 -24.74
N GLY A 181 -8.02 -13.40 -25.54
CA GLY A 181 -8.87 -14.17 -26.46
C GLY A 181 -10.36 -14.08 -26.15
N HIS A 182 -10.74 -13.42 -25.06
CA HIS A 182 -12.11 -13.19 -24.62
C HIS A 182 -12.44 -11.70 -24.55
N GLY A 183 -11.80 -10.91 -25.41
CA GLY A 183 -12.00 -9.46 -25.51
C GLY A 183 -11.36 -8.65 -24.38
N GLU A 184 -10.37 -9.21 -23.67
CA GLU A 184 -9.51 -8.47 -22.75
C GLU A 184 -8.68 -7.39 -23.47
N PRO A 185 -8.31 -6.29 -22.79
CA PRO A 185 -7.41 -5.30 -23.34
C PRO A 185 -6.01 -5.87 -23.56
N ASN A 186 -5.33 -5.37 -24.59
CA ASN A 186 -3.94 -5.71 -24.85
C ASN A 186 -3.04 -5.22 -23.69
N LEU A 187 -1.92 -5.90 -23.44
CA LEU A 187 -0.95 -5.46 -22.44
C LEU A 187 -0.38 -4.06 -22.72
N ARG A 188 -0.40 -3.60 -23.99
CA ARG A 188 -0.06 -2.21 -24.35
C ARG A 188 -1.04 -1.18 -23.77
N ALA A 189 -2.29 -1.56 -23.52
CA ALA A 189 -3.26 -0.74 -22.82
C ALA A 189 -3.04 -0.74 -21.30
N MET A 190 -2.08 -1.51 -20.77
CA MET A 190 -1.75 -1.60 -19.34
C MET A 190 -0.26 -1.31 -19.08
N GLN A 191 0.33 -0.37 -19.82
CA GLN A 191 1.76 -0.04 -19.74
C GLN A 191 2.25 0.26 -18.32
N GLN A 192 1.44 0.95 -17.50
CA GLN A 192 1.83 1.27 -16.12
C GLN A 192 1.91 0.01 -15.24
N VAL A 193 0.95 -0.91 -15.38
CA VAL A 193 0.94 -2.21 -14.67
C VAL A 193 2.13 -3.05 -15.12
N MET A 194 2.36 -3.14 -16.43
CA MET A 194 3.46 -3.90 -17.00
C MET A 194 4.83 -3.35 -16.57
N GLY A 195 4.99 -2.02 -16.53
CA GLY A 195 6.21 -1.37 -16.06
C GLY A 195 6.56 -1.71 -14.62
N ALA A 196 5.55 -1.91 -13.76
CA ALA A 196 5.77 -2.34 -12.38
C ALA A 196 6.07 -3.84 -12.26
N LEU A 197 5.30 -4.71 -12.94
CA LEU A 197 5.42 -6.16 -12.80
C LEU A 197 6.69 -6.73 -13.46
N THR A 198 7.10 -6.20 -14.61
CA THR A 198 8.25 -6.73 -15.37
C THR A 198 9.59 -6.59 -14.64
N ILE A 199 9.64 -5.79 -13.56
CA ILE A 199 10.79 -5.65 -12.68
C ILE A 199 11.11 -7.00 -12.02
N LEU A 200 10.10 -7.67 -11.46
CA LEU A 200 10.27 -8.90 -10.67
C LEU A 200 9.75 -10.17 -11.36
N TYR A 201 8.94 -10.02 -12.40
CA TYR A 201 8.24 -11.14 -13.04
C TYR A 201 8.41 -11.14 -14.55
N ASN A 202 8.20 -12.31 -15.15
CA ASN A 202 8.01 -12.45 -16.59
C ASN A 202 6.52 -12.41 -16.92
N ALA A 203 5.98 -11.21 -17.06
CA ALA A 203 4.58 -10.98 -17.40
C ALA A 203 4.39 -11.05 -18.93
N GLN A 204 3.57 -11.99 -19.40
CA GLN A 204 3.35 -12.25 -20.83
C GLN A 204 1.87 -12.54 -21.12
N PRO A 205 1.39 -12.24 -22.34
CA PRO A 205 0.04 -12.62 -22.75
C PRO A 205 -0.05 -14.14 -22.90
N VAL A 206 -1.21 -14.71 -22.60
CA VAL A 206 -1.53 -16.11 -22.85
C VAL A 206 -2.93 -16.24 -23.41
N THR A 207 -3.05 -17.02 -24.48
CA THR A 207 -4.32 -17.43 -25.05
C THR A 207 -4.58 -18.89 -24.69
N GLN A 208 -5.80 -19.21 -24.28
CA GLN A 208 -6.21 -20.60 -24.09
C GLN A 208 -6.40 -21.28 -25.45
N ASN A 209 -6.04 -22.56 -25.51
CA ASN A 209 -6.18 -23.40 -26.69
C ASN A 209 -6.94 -24.66 -26.30
N ASP A 210 -7.83 -25.13 -27.17
CA ASP A 210 -8.69 -26.29 -26.90
C ASP A 210 -7.90 -27.60 -26.77
N THR A 211 -6.69 -27.66 -27.35
CA THR A 211 -5.92 -28.92 -27.46
C THR A 211 -4.77 -29.03 -26.46
N VAL A 212 -4.11 -27.91 -26.12
CA VAL A 212 -2.91 -27.89 -25.25
C VAL A 212 -3.10 -26.85 -24.16
N ASN A 213 -3.05 -27.30 -22.90
CA ASN A 213 -3.11 -26.41 -21.74
C ASN A 213 -1.72 -25.85 -21.42
N GLU A 214 -1.43 -24.65 -21.91
CA GLU A 214 -0.17 -23.95 -21.62
C GLU A 214 -0.18 -23.15 -20.30
N LEU A 215 -1.29 -23.17 -19.56
CA LEU A 215 -1.41 -22.39 -18.32
C LEU A 215 -0.44 -22.90 -17.23
N ASP A 216 0.05 -24.13 -17.37
CA ASP A 216 0.93 -24.77 -16.41
C ASP A 216 2.29 -24.09 -16.19
N LYS A 217 2.74 -23.22 -17.09
CA LYS A 217 3.99 -22.45 -16.91
C LYS A 217 3.84 -21.23 -15.99
N PHE A 218 2.61 -20.80 -15.69
CA PHE A 218 2.34 -19.58 -14.91
C PHE A 218 2.08 -19.87 -13.44
N THR A 219 2.55 -19.01 -12.54
CA THR A 219 2.20 -19.07 -11.11
C THR A 219 0.84 -18.44 -10.84
N THR A 220 0.55 -17.36 -11.55
CA THR A 220 -0.68 -16.56 -11.44
C THR A 220 -1.18 -16.21 -12.83
N LEU A 221 -2.50 -16.24 -13.02
CA LEU A 221 -3.16 -15.69 -14.21
C LEU A 221 -3.96 -14.45 -13.83
N ALA A 222 -3.85 -13.41 -14.66
CA ALA A 222 -4.66 -12.21 -14.59
C ALA A 222 -5.69 -12.22 -15.72
N ILE A 223 -6.96 -12.09 -15.38
CA ILE A 223 -8.08 -11.92 -16.31
C ILE A 223 -8.61 -10.51 -16.06
N VAL A 224 -8.42 -9.60 -17.02
CA VAL A 224 -8.73 -8.18 -16.86
C VAL A 224 -9.74 -7.76 -17.90
N ALA A 225 -10.87 -7.20 -17.47
CA ALA A 225 -11.94 -6.68 -18.32
C ALA A 225 -12.32 -7.57 -19.52
N PRO A 226 -12.59 -8.88 -19.34
CA PRO A 226 -13.06 -9.70 -20.45
C PRO A 226 -14.43 -9.18 -20.92
N THR A 227 -14.63 -9.17 -22.24
CA THR A 227 -15.86 -8.65 -22.86
C THR A 227 -16.62 -9.68 -23.70
N ASP A 228 -16.00 -10.82 -23.99
CA ASP A 228 -16.59 -11.95 -24.72
C ASP A 228 -16.78 -13.18 -23.81
N SER A 229 -17.57 -14.13 -24.30
CA SER A 229 -17.94 -15.35 -23.59
C SER A 229 -16.81 -16.37 -23.48
N PHE A 230 -16.74 -17.04 -22.33
CA PHE A 230 -15.80 -18.13 -22.06
C PHE A 230 -16.39 -19.48 -22.46
N PRO A 231 -15.76 -20.22 -23.39
CA PRO A 231 -16.11 -21.61 -23.66
C PRO A 231 -15.97 -22.48 -22.41
N ALA A 232 -16.79 -23.53 -22.31
CA ALA A 232 -16.75 -24.45 -21.17
C ALA A 232 -15.37 -25.11 -20.97
N ILE A 233 -14.67 -25.41 -22.07
CA ILE A 233 -13.30 -25.96 -22.02
C ILE A 233 -12.29 -24.97 -21.42
N HIS A 234 -12.43 -23.68 -21.71
CA HIS A 234 -11.59 -22.63 -21.12
C HIS A 234 -11.85 -22.49 -19.62
N LEU A 235 -13.13 -22.55 -19.18
CA LEU A 235 -13.47 -22.56 -17.76
C LEU A 235 -12.93 -23.82 -17.05
N GLN A 236 -12.97 -24.99 -17.71
CA GLN A 236 -12.39 -26.22 -17.17
C GLN A 236 -10.87 -26.13 -17.01
N GLN A 237 -10.16 -25.48 -17.93
CA GLN A 237 -8.72 -25.23 -17.79
C GLN A 237 -8.39 -24.31 -16.61
N LEU A 238 -9.25 -23.31 -16.31
CA LEU A 238 -9.12 -22.47 -15.11
C LEU A 238 -9.34 -23.28 -13.83
N GLU A 239 -10.29 -24.23 -13.83
CA GLU A 239 -10.46 -25.18 -12.72
C GLU A 239 -9.21 -26.03 -12.50
N GLU A 240 -8.67 -26.60 -13.57
CA GLU A 240 -7.46 -27.42 -13.49
C GLU A 240 -6.28 -26.60 -12.95
N PHE A 241 -6.16 -25.34 -13.40
CA PHE A 241 -5.14 -24.40 -12.94
C PHE A 241 -5.25 -24.15 -11.42
N LEU A 242 -6.45 -23.87 -10.92
CA LEU A 242 -6.70 -23.72 -9.48
C LEU A 242 -6.43 -25.03 -8.71
N SER A 243 -6.81 -26.18 -9.26
CA SER A 243 -6.60 -27.50 -8.64
C SER A 243 -5.12 -27.84 -8.42
N LYS A 244 -4.24 -27.24 -9.23
CA LYS A 244 -2.79 -27.35 -9.09
C LYS A 244 -2.23 -26.47 -7.97
N GLY A 245 -3.05 -25.67 -7.29
CA GLY A 245 -2.65 -24.74 -6.22
C GLY A 245 -2.21 -23.37 -6.74
N LYS A 246 -2.66 -23.01 -7.96
CA LYS A 246 -2.29 -21.75 -8.61
C LYS A 246 -3.37 -20.71 -8.45
N ASN A 247 -3.04 -19.46 -8.76
CA ASN A 247 -3.82 -18.31 -8.29
C ASN A 247 -4.36 -17.45 -9.44
N LEU A 248 -5.54 -16.86 -9.24
CA LEU A 248 -6.18 -15.99 -10.23
C LEU A 248 -6.40 -14.59 -9.66
N VAL A 249 -6.08 -13.56 -10.45
CA VAL A 249 -6.64 -12.22 -10.28
C VAL A 249 -7.66 -12.00 -11.38
N ILE A 250 -8.88 -11.65 -11.01
CA ILE A 250 -9.99 -11.41 -11.94
C ILE A 250 -10.51 -10.00 -11.68
N ALA A 251 -10.36 -9.13 -12.68
CA ALA A 251 -10.96 -7.80 -12.69
C ALA A 251 -12.11 -7.84 -13.71
N LEU A 252 -13.34 -7.91 -13.23
CA LEU A 252 -14.52 -8.24 -14.03
C LEU A 252 -15.54 -7.11 -14.04
N ASN A 253 -15.99 -6.74 -15.23
CA ASN A 253 -17.15 -5.90 -15.43
C ASN A 253 -18.41 -6.75 -15.51
N ARG A 254 -19.38 -6.54 -14.60
CA ARG A 254 -20.75 -7.06 -14.77
C ARG A 254 -21.68 -6.08 -15.43
N VAL A 255 -21.29 -4.82 -15.48
CA VAL A 255 -22.01 -3.74 -16.13
C VAL A 255 -21.02 -2.89 -16.92
N LYS A 256 -21.50 -2.24 -17.98
CA LYS A 256 -20.74 -1.30 -18.79
C LYS A 256 -21.55 -0.04 -19.01
N GLY A 257 -20.89 1.11 -18.94
CA GLY A 257 -21.48 2.40 -19.26
C GLY A 257 -20.93 2.96 -20.56
N ASP A 258 -21.81 3.51 -21.38
CA ASP A 258 -21.46 4.27 -22.58
C ASP A 258 -21.72 5.76 -22.31
N PHE A 259 -20.66 6.57 -22.34
CA PHE A 259 -20.74 8.02 -22.12
C PHE A 259 -21.31 8.79 -23.32
N GLN A 260 -21.30 8.23 -24.53
CA GLN A 260 -21.91 8.85 -25.72
C GLN A 260 -23.42 8.72 -25.68
N THR A 261 -23.93 7.53 -25.37
CA THR A 261 -25.37 7.28 -25.27
C THR A 261 -25.93 7.55 -23.88
N LEU A 262 -25.06 7.79 -22.89
CA LEU A 262 -25.40 7.91 -21.47
C LEU A 262 -26.25 6.72 -21.00
N ALA A 263 -25.89 5.52 -21.42
CA ALA A 263 -26.64 4.30 -21.10
C ALA A 263 -25.74 3.25 -20.45
N GLY A 264 -26.31 2.52 -19.51
CA GLY A 264 -25.69 1.40 -18.83
C GLY A 264 -26.35 0.09 -19.23
N SER A 265 -25.54 -0.94 -19.46
CA SER A 265 -26.00 -2.30 -19.81
C SER A 265 -25.20 -3.34 -19.05
N ALA A 266 -25.72 -4.55 -18.96
CA ALA A 266 -25.02 -5.67 -18.36
C ALA A 266 -23.98 -6.28 -19.31
N VAL A 267 -22.99 -6.93 -18.71
CA VAL A 267 -21.94 -7.69 -19.41
C VAL A 267 -21.95 -9.12 -18.86
N ASN A 268 -22.18 -10.09 -19.75
CA ASN A 268 -22.20 -11.51 -19.44
C ASN A 268 -21.13 -12.21 -20.26
N THR A 269 -20.23 -12.91 -19.59
CA THR A 269 -19.10 -13.62 -20.20
C THR A 269 -19.11 -15.11 -19.86
N GLY A 270 -20.05 -15.56 -19.02
CA GLY A 270 -20.09 -16.91 -18.48
C GLY A 270 -19.18 -17.11 -17.26
N ILE A 271 -18.13 -16.29 -17.08
CA ILE A 271 -17.25 -16.36 -15.91
C ILE A 271 -18.01 -16.02 -14.62
N GLU A 272 -19.05 -15.20 -14.69
CA GLU A 272 -19.92 -14.87 -13.55
C GLU A 272 -20.61 -16.10 -12.96
N SER A 273 -21.05 -17.04 -13.82
CA SER A 273 -21.71 -18.27 -13.39
C SER A 273 -20.70 -19.25 -12.80
N TRP A 274 -19.50 -19.27 -13.37
CA TRP A 274 -18.37 -20.03 -12.86
C TRP A 274 -17.93 -19.53 -11.47
N LEU A 275 -17.81 -18.22 -11.27
CA LEU A 275 -17.55 -17.61 -9.96
C LEU A 275 -18.67 -17.91 -8.95
N ALA A 276 -19.93 -17.82 -9.39
CA ALA A 276 -21.09 -18.11 -8.54
C ALA A 276 -21.09 -19.57 -8.03
N SER A 277 -20.61 -20.52 -8.84
CA SER A 277 -20.43 -21.92 -8.42
C SER A 277 -19.43 -22.09 -7.27
N LYS A 278 -18.53 -21.11 -7.08
CA LYS A 278 -17.53 -21.03 -6.01
C LYS A 278 -18.00 -20.19 -4.82
N GLY A 279 -19.22 -19.67 -4.88
CA GLY A 279 -19.82 -18.83 -3.84
C GLY A 279 -19.63 -17.33 -4.03
N LEU A 280 -18.89 -16.87 -5.05
CA LEU A 280 -18.68 -15.45 -5.36
C LEU A 280 -19.70 -14.98 -6.41
N ILE A 281 -20.59 -14.07 -6.03
CA ILE A 281 -21.62 -13.52 -6.91
C ILE A 281 -21.29 -12.06 -7.16
N VAL A 282 -21.07 -11.68 -8.43
CA VAL A 282 -20.96 -10.28 -8.82
C VAL A 282 -22.30 -9.85 -9.41
N GLU A 283 -22.94 -8.90 -8.75
CA GLU A 283 -24.28 -8.46 -9.13
C GLU A 283 -24.28 -7.73 -10.48
N GLU A 284 -25.41 -7.81 -11.18
CA GLU A 284 -25.66 -7.09 -12.43
C GLU A 284 -26.17 -5.65 -12.17
N ASN A 285 -25.59 -5.01 -11.15
CA ASN A 285 -25.99 -3.69 -10.69
C ASN A 285 -24.79 -2.74 -10.76
N PHE A 286 -25.05 -1.49 -11.13
CA PHE A 286 -24.11 -0.39 -10.96
C PHE A 286 -24.06 0.01 -9.48
N LEU A 287 -22.87 0.01 -8.90
CA LEU A 287 -22.62 0.66 -7.63
C LEU A 287 -22.69 2.18 -7.82
N VAL A 288 -23.44 2.85 -6.95
CA VAL A 288 -23.47 4.31 -6.88
C VAL A 288 -23.03 4.77 -5.49
N ASP A 289 -22.18 5.78 -5.44
CA ASP A 289 -21.59 6.24 -4.18
C ASP A 289 -21.53 7.78 -4.14
N ALA A 290 -21.85 8.35 -2.99
CA ALA A 290 -21.69 9.78 -2.73
C ALA A 290 -20.22 10.22 -2.79
N ASN A 291 -19.30 9.32 -2.41
CA ASN A 291 -17.86 9.50 -2.60
C ASN A 291 -17.46 9.01 -3.99
N CYS A 292 -17.42 9.92 -4.95
CA CYS A 292 -17.21 9.59 -6.36
C CYS A 292 -16.30 10.59 -7.08
N GLY A 293 -15.81 10.15 -8.25
CA GLY A 293 -15.10 10.97 -9.20
C GLY A 293 -15.99 12.00 -9.90
N THR A 294 -15.36 12.81 -10.77
CA THR A 294 -16.04 13.81 -11.57
C THR A 294 -15.84 13.53 -13.06
N VAL A 295 -16.83 13.89 -13.86
CA VAL A 295 -16.75 13.86 -15.33
C VAL A 295 -16.92 15.28 -15.86
N GLY A 296 -16.16 15.60 -16.91
CA GLY A 296 -16.28 16.89 -17.59
C GLY A 296 -17.41 16.85 -18.61
N VAL A 297 -18.41 17.72 -18.47
CA VAL A 297 -19.52 17.85 -19.41
C VAL A 297 -19.39 19.18 -20.15
N THR A 298 -19.37 19.12 -21.47
CA THR A 298 -19.36 20.32 -22.32
C THR A 298 -20.77 20.89 -22.40
N GLN A 299 -20.96 22.10 -21.88
CA GLN A 299 -22.22 22.85 -22.01
C GLN A 299 -22.03 23.98 -23.01
N GLN A 300 -22.90 24.02 -24.02
CA GLN A 300 -22.93 25.10 -24.99
C GLN A 300 -23.87 26.20 -24.50
N GLN A 301 -23.33 27.41 -24.28
CA GLN A 301 -24.07 28.61 -23.92
C GLN A 301 -23.90 29.64 -25.04
N GLY A 302 -24.87 29.67 -25.96
CA GLY A 302 -24.79 30.49 -27.17
C GLY A 302 -23.63 30.04 -28.08
N MET A 303 -22.73 30.98 -28.38
CA MET A 303 -21.54 30.71 -29.22
C MET A 303 -20.33 30.17 -28.43
N PHE A 304 -20.40 30.12 -27.10
CA PHE A 304 -19.31 29.65 -26.24
C PHE A 304 -19.64 28.28 -25.64
N SER A 305 -18.65 27.39 -25.59
CA SER A 305 -18.74 26.12 -24.88
C SER A 305 -17.86 26.16 -23.64
N TYR A 306 -18.43 25.82 -22.48
CA TYR A 306 -17.66 25.70 -21.24
C TYR A 306 -17.74 24.25 -20.76
N GLN A 307 -16.61 23.71 -20.30
CA GLN A 307 -16.55 22.38 -19.70
C GLN A 307 -16.73 22.53 -18.19
N THR A 308 -17.81 21.96 -17.64
CA THR A 308 -18.04 21.93 -16.20
C THR A 308 -17.78 20.52 -15.66
N GLN A 309 -17.08 20.42 -14.53
CA GLN A 309 -16.87 19.15 -13.85
C GLN A 309 -18.08 18.86 -12.94
N MET A 310 -18.75 17.74 -13.18
CA MET A 310 -19.88 17.29 -12.37
C MET A 310 -19.55 15.96 -11.70
N LYS A 311 -19.99 15.79 -10.45
CA LYS A 311 -19.87 14.52 -9.74
C LYS A 311 -20.62 13.43 -10.48
N PHE A 312 -19.98 12.30 -10.69
CA PHE A 312 -20.58 11.16 -11.37
C PHE A 312 -20.58 9.96 -10.44
N HIS A 313 -21.72 9.74 -9.78
CA HIS A 313 -21.89 8.76 -8.70
C HIS A 313 -21.63 7.30 -9.12
N TYR A 314 -21.58 7.03 -10.42
CA TYR A 314 -21.22 5.73 -11.01
C TYR A 314 -19.68 5.51 -11.13
N LEU A 315 -18.88 6.47 -10.67
CA LEU A 315 -17.42 6.36 -10.53
C LEU A 315 -17.04 6.41 -9.04
N PRO A 316 -17.39 5.42 -8.22
CA PRO A 316 -17.04 5.40 -6.81
C PRO A 316 -15.53 5.53 -6.57
N ALA A 317 -15.16 6.45 -5.68
CA ALA A 317 -13.80 6.60 -5.17
C ALA A 317 -13.68 5.79 -3.87
N ILE A 318 -13.12 4.59 -3.98
CA ILE A 318 -13.06 3.62 -2.90
C ILE A 318 -11.92 3.97 -1.96
N THR A 319 -12.25 4.25 -0.70
CA THR A 319 -11.27 4.59 0.36
C THR A 319 -11.39 3.69 1.59
N ASN A 320 -12.36 2.77 1.61
CA ASN A 320 -12.59 1.85 2.72
C ASN A 320 -11.96 0.49 2.37
N PHE A 321 -10.70 0.35 2.76
CA PHE A 321 -9.90 -0.84 2.55
C PHE A 321 -9.79 -1.66 3.82
N MET A 322 -9.98 -2.98 3.70
CA MET A 322 -9.74 -3.91 4.79
C MET A 322 -8.25 -4.10 5.00
N GLU A 323 -7.83 -4.43 6.21
CA GLU A 323 -6.42 -4.68 6.53
C GLU A 323 -5.93 -5.95 5.81
N HIS A 324 -5.18 -5.78 4.72
CA HIS A 324 -4.62 -6.86 3.94
C HIS A 324 -3.37 -6.36 3.18
N PRO A 325 -2.33 -7.20 2.94
CA PRO A 325 -1.15 -6.76 2.19
C PRO A 325 -1.47 -6.17 0.81
N VAL A 326 -2.53 -6.68 0.15
CA VAL A 326 -2.98 -6.21 -1.17
C VAL A 326 -3.46 -4.75 -1.15
N THR A 327 -4.09 -4.32 -0.07
CA THR A 327 -4.79 -3.04 0.04
C THR A 327 -4.05 -2.02 0.89
N LYS A 328 -3.00 -2.44 1.58
CA LYS A 328 -2.28 -1.58 2.52
C LYS A 328 -1.43 -0.54 1.78
N GLY A 329 -1.54 0.71 2.22
CA GLY A 329 -0.92 1.86 1.59
C GLY A 329 -1.73 2.48 0.44
N LEU A 330 -2.88 1.88 0.06
CA LEU A 330 -3.82 2.52 -0.86
C LEU A 330 -4.61 3.61 -0.11
N GLU A 331 -4.75 4.78 -0.74
CA GLU A 331 -5.53 5.90 -0.21
C GLU A 331 -6.89 5.99 -0.88
N SER A 332 -6.93 5.88 -2.21
CA SER A 332 -8.17 5.97 -2.99
C SER A 332 -8.03 5.25 -4.33
N VAL A 333 -8.91 4.28 -4.59
CA VAL A 333 -9.03 3.62 -5.89
C VAL A 333 -10.32 4.07 -6.56
N LEU A 334 -10.20 4.73 -7.70
CA LEU A 334 -11.36 5.13 -8.50
C LEU A 334 -11.80 3.96 -9.38
N MET A 335 -13.01 3.46 -9.16
CA MET A 335 -13.57 2.38 -9.96
C MET A 335 -14.69 2.90 -10.86
N ALA A 336 -14.58 2.68 -12.17
CA ALA A 336 -15.60 3.02 -13.14
C ALA A 336 -16.63 1.89 -13.27
N PHE A 337 -17.90 2.20 -12.95
CA PHE A 337 -18.99 1.24 -13.09
C PHE A 337 -18.81 -0.07 -12.31
N ALA A 338 -18.25 0.01 -11.10
CA ALA A 338 -18.09 -1.15 -10.24
C ALA A 338 -19.44 -1.83 -9.92
N SER A 339 -19.41 -3.14 -9.67
CA SER A 339 -20.57 -3.90 -9.22
C SER A 339 -20.41 -4.45 -7.80
N PRO A 340 -21.48 -4.56 -7.00
CA PRO A 340 -21.41 -5.22 -5.70
C PRO A 340 -21.02 -6.71 -5.81
N ILE A 341 -20.18 -7.17 -4.89
CA ILE A 341 -19.81 -8.57 -4.72
C ILE A 341 -20.51 -9.11 -3.47
N GLN A 342 -21.18 -10.25 -3.62
CA GLN A 342 -21.76 -11.02 -2.54
C GLN A 342 -21.09 -12.38 -2.42
N PHE A 343 -21.05 -12.90 -1.19
CA PHE A 343 -20.59 -14.25 -0.91
C PHE A 343 -21.74 -15.09 -0.36
N LYS A 344 -22.15 -16.13 -1.09
CA LYS A 344 -23.27 -17.01 -0.70
C LYS A 344 -22.83 -18.20 0.16
N GLY A 345 -21.53 -18.38 0.38
CA GLY A 345 -20.98 -19.59 1.01
C GLY A 345 -21.22 -20.84 0.17
N GLY A 346 -20.99 -22.01 0.76
CA GLY A 346 -21.32 -23.31 0.16
C GLY A 346 -20.14 -24.22 -0.18
N THR A 347 -18.91 -23.72 -0.14
CA THR A 347 -17.71 -24.53 -0.42
C THR A 347 -16.95 -24.82 0.87
N GLN A 348 -16.95 -26.08 1.31
CA GLN A 348 -16.17 -26.51 2.47
C GLN A 348 -14.67 -26.28 2.23
N GLY A 349 -13.98 -25.72 3.22
CA GLY A 349 -12.53 -25.46 3.12
C GLY A 349 -12.16 -24.19 2.34
N VAL A 350 -13.13 -23.29 2.10
CA VAL A 350 -12.90 -22.00 1.46
C VAL A 350 -13.21 -20.85 2.41
N SER A 351 -12.29 -19.90 2.49
CA SER A 351 -12.40 -18.66 3.26
C SER A 351 -12.63 -17.47 2.33
N TYR A 352 -13.56 -16.60 2.72
CA TYR A 352 -13.88 -15.35 2.05
C TYR A 352 -13.42 -14.16 2.89
N THR A 353 -12.72 -13.21 2.27
CA THR A 353 -12.24 -11.98 2.92
C THR A 353 -12.53 -10.79 2.02
N PRO A 354 -13.39 -9.84 2.41
CA PRO A 354 -13.54 -8.59 1.66
C PRO A 354 -12.23 -7.80 1.70
N LEU A 355 -11.85 -7.19 0.59
CA LEU A 355 -10.64 -6.38 0.46
C LEU A 355 -10.97 -4.88 0.41
N ALA A 356 -12.01 -4.50 -0.34
CA ALA A 356 -12.42 -3.10 -0.48
C ALA A 356 -13.94 -2.98 -0.47
N LYS A 357 -14.44 -1.89 0.14
CA LYS A 357 -15.86 -1.58 0.25
C LYS A 357 -16.16 -0.16 -0.19
N SER A 358 -17.38 0.07 -0.66
CA SER A 358 -17.93 1.40 -0.88
C SER A 358 -18.07 2.17 0.43
N SER A 359 -18.40 3.46 0.33
CA SER A 359 -18.62 4.32 1.50
C SER A 359 -19.89 3.92 2.28
N ALA A 360 -20.11 4.57 3.42
CA ALA A 360 -21.37 4.43 4.16
C ALA A 360 -22.57 5.05 3.41
N LYS A 361 -22.32 5.90 2.41
CA LYS A 361 -23.33 6.52 1.56
C LYS A 361 -23.26 5.96 0.14
N SER A 362 -23.55 4.67 0.02
CA SER A 362 -23.64 3.96 -1.24
C SER A 362 -25.00 3.34 -1.48
N GLY A 363 -25.28 3.02 -2.74
CA GLY A 363 -26.50 2.38 -3.22
C GLY A 363 -26.22 1.60 -4.50
N THR A 364 -27.24 1.01 -5.08
CA THR A 364 -27.12 0.25 -6.33
C THR A 364 -28.21 0.65 -7.31
N VAL A 365 -27.89 0.64 -8.60
CA VAL A 365 -28.85 0.88 -9.69
C VAL A 365 -28.79 -0.32 -10.65
N PRO A 366 -29.90 -1.00 -10.95
CA PRO A 366 -29.88 -2.16 -11.83
C PRO A 366 -29.52 -1.77 -13.28
N ALA A 367 -28.88 -2.68 -14.00
CA ALA A 367 -28.83 -2.62 -15.46
C ALA A 367 -30.16 -3.14 -16.05
N GLN A 368 -30.66 -2.67 -17.19
CA GLN A 368 -30.27 -1.53 -18.05
C GLN A 368 -30.72 -0.20 -17.44
N THR A 369 -29.89 0.85 -17.54
CA THR A 369 -30.21 2.18 -17.01
C THR A 369 -29.75 3.30 -17.94
N TYR A 370 -30.25 4.53 -17.71
CA TYR A 370 -29.74 5.74 -18.35
C TYR A 370 -29.10 6.64 -17.30
N PHE A 371 -27.92 7.18 -17.63
CA PHE A 371 -27.16 8.07 -16.77
C PHE A 371 -27.70 9.49 -16.88
N ASP A 372 -28.68 9.82 -16.04
CA ASP A 372 -29.11 11.20 -15.87
C ASP A 372 -28.10 12.00 -15.04
N ILE A 373 -27.23 12.73 -15.73
CA ILE A 373 -26.21 13.59 -15.10
C ILE A 373 -26.84 14.79 -14.36
N ARG A 374 -28.11 15.12 -14.65
CA ARG A 374 -28.86 16.19 -13.97
C ARG A 374 -29.68 15.69 -12.78
N LYS A 375 -29.69 14.37 -12.52
CA LYS A 375 -30.36 13.79 -11.36
C LYS A 375 -29.86 14.45 -10.08
N GLN A 376 -30.79 14.93 -9.26
CA GLN A 376 -30.48 15.42 -7.92
C GLN A 376 -30.41 14.23 -6.96
N TRP A 377 -29.19 13.84 -6.60
CA TRP A 377 -28.94 12.76 -5.66
C TRP A 377 -29.23 13.20 -4.23
N THR A 378 -29.92 12.36 -3.48
CA THR A 378 -30.28 12.59 -2.07
C THR A 378 -29.83 11.41 -1.22
N ASP A 379 -29.84 11.56 0.11
CA ASP A 379 -29.48 10.45 1.01
C ASP A 379 -30.39 9.21 0.82
N ARG A 380 -31.59 9.36 0.23
CA ARG A 380 -32.50 8.25 -0.09
C ARG A 380 -32.03 7.38 -1.26
N ASP A 381 -31.10 7.87 -2.07
CA ASP A 381 -30.48 7.09 -3.15
C ASP A 381 -29.34 6.18 -2.64
N PHE A 382 -28.86 6.42 -1.42
CA PHE A 382 -27.70 5.75 -0.82
C PHE A 382 -28.11 4.89 0.38
N THR A 383 -28.85 3.81 0.12
CA THR A 383 -29.48 2.96 1.14
C THR A 383 -28.69 1.69 1.48
N MET A 384 -27.61 1.41 0.75
CA MET A 384 -26.84 0.16 0.85
C MET A 384 -25.39 0.47 1.23
N PRO A 385 -25.09 0.75 2.51
CA PRO A 385 -23.74 1.12 2.95
C PRO A 385 -22.74 -0.03 2.75
N GLY A 386 -21.48 0.31 2.44
CA GLY A 386 -20.35 -0.62 2.56
C GLY A 386 -20.42 -1.87 1.68
N GLN A 387 -20.92 -1.73 0.45
CA GLN A 387 -20.93 -2.79 -0.56
C GLN A 387 -19.51 -3.23 -0.91
N VAL A 388 -19.27 -4.54 -0.98
CA VAL A 388 -17.95 -5.07 -1.31
C VAL A 388 -17.71 -4.93 -2.81
N VAL A 389 -16.53 -4.43 -3.20
CA VAL A 389 -16.12 -4.25 -4.61
C VAL A 389 -14.81 -4.95 -4.94
N ALA A 390 -14.07 -5.39 -3.93
CA ALA A 390 -12.95 -6.29 -4.11
C ALA A 390 -12.97 -7.34 -2.99
N ALA A 391 -12.68 -8.59 -3.33
CA ALA A 391 -12.70 -9.70 -2.39
C ALA A 391 -11.63 -10.75 -2.70
N LEU A 392 -11.18 -11.45 -1.67
CA LEU A 392 -10.30 -12.59 -1.71
C LEU A 392 -11.09 -13.85 -1.36
N LEU A 393 -10.94 -14.87 -2.19
CA LEU A 393 -11.32 -16.25 -1.90
C LEU A 393 -10.05 -17.07 -1.75
N SER A 394 -9.93 -17.86 -0.70
CA SER A 394 -8.72 -18.68 -0.44
C SER A 394 -9.06 -20.04 0.15
N GLY A 395 -8.24 -21.04 -0.15
CA GLY A 395 -8.39 -22.41 0.35
C GLY A 395 -8.61 -23.39 -0.78
N LYS A 396 -9.39 -24.45 -0.53
CA LYS A 396 -9.66 -25.52 -1.50
C LYS A 396 -10.78 -25.12 -2.48
N ILE A 397 -10.48 -24.14 -3.33
CA ILE A 397 -11.44 -23.55 -4.28
C ILE A 397 -11.76 -24.53 -5.42
N SER A 398 -10.76 -25.28 -5.86
CA SER A 398 -10.88 -26.37 -6.83
C SER A 398 -9.90 -27.46 -6.43
N GLY A 399 -10.35 -28.71 -6.35
CA GLY A 399 -9.52 -29.83 -5.90
C GLY A 399 -9.05 -29.74 -4.44
N ASP A 400 -7.93 -30.40 -4.14
CA ASP A 400 -7.43 -30.59 -2.77
C ASP A 400 -6.31 -29.64 -2.35
N ARG A 401 -5.78 -28.84 -3.27
CA ARG A 401 -4.70 -27.88 -3.00
C ARG A 401 -5.25 -26.50 -2.71
N ASP A 402 -4.57 -25.78 -1.82
CA ASP A 402 -4.91 -24.40 -1.54
C ASP A 402 -4.59 -23.52 -2.75
N SER A 403 -5.60 -22.77 -3.19
CA SER A 403 -5.52 -21.78 -4.25
C SER A 403 -6.24 -20.51 -3.81
N ARG A 404 -6.02 -19.43 -4.56
CA ARG A 404 -6.55 -18.10 -4.21
C ARG A 404 -7.10 -17.41 -5.45
N ILE A 405 -8.23 -16.73 -5.27
CA ILE A 405 -8.83 -15.85 -6.28
C ILE A 405 -9.00 -14.47 -5.66
N ILE A 406 -8.38 -13.45 -6.25
CA ILE A 406 -8.73 -12.06 -5.99
C ILE A 406 -9.69 -11.61 -7.08
N LEU A 407 -10.85 -11.09 -6.66
CA LEU A 407 -11.88 -10.57 -7.54
C LEU A 407 -12.05 -9.08 -7.29
N ILE A 408 -11.99 -8.28 -8.36
CA ILE A 408 -12.22 -6.84 -8.38
C ILE A 408 -13.37 -6.60 -9.35
N SER A 409 -14.41 -5.88 -8.94
CA SER A 409 -15.66 -5.75 -9.72
C SER A 409 -15.67 -4.58 -10.71
N ASP A 410 -14.48 -4.13 -11.08
CA ASP A 410 -14.22 -3.21 -12.18
C ASP A 410 -12.96 -3.74 -12.88
N GLY A 411 -13.08 -4.03 -14.18
CA GLY A 411 -12.00 -4.49 -15.04
C GLY A 411 -11.14 -3.36 -15.61
N ASP A 412 -11.72 -2.17 -15.76
CA ASP A 412 -11.13 -1.05 -16.49
C ASP A 412 -10.29 -0.14 -15.57
N PHE A 413 -10.42 -0.24 -14.24
CA PHE A 413 -9.74 0.61 -13.27
C PHE A 413 -8.22 0.75 -13.49
N ALA A 414 -7.56 -0.31 -13.95
CA ALA A 414 -6.11 -0.35 -14.17
C ALA A 414 -5.71 -0.24 -15.66
N VAL A 415 -6.67 -0.03 -16.56
CA VAL A 415 -6.45 0.05 -18.01
C VAL A 415 -6.19 1.50 -18.41
N ASN A 416 -5.03 1.76 -18.99
CA ASN A 416 -4.63 3.08 -19.49
C ASN A 416 -5.34 3.47 -20.79
N GLY A 417 -5.75 2.49 -21.60
CA GLY A 417 -6.13 2.70 -23.00
C GLY A 417 -4.91 2.72 -23.92
N GLU A 418 -5.14 2.82 -25.23
CA GLU A 418 -4.08 2.75 -26.25
C GLU A 418 -3.85 4.10 -26.95
N GLU A 419 -2.60 4.33 -27.37
CA GLU A 419 -2.19 5.44 -28.22
C GLU A 419 -2.76 6.81 -27.82
N ARG A 420 -3.60 7.43 -28.65
CA ARG A 420 -4.18 8.78 -28.44
C ARG A 420 -5.23 8.83 -27.34
N GLN A 421 -5.69 7.68 -26.86
CA GLN A 421 -6.65 7.54 -25.77
C GLN A 421 -5.97 7.11 -24.46
N ALA A 422 -4.64 6.95 -24.45
CA ALA A 422 -3.90 6.59 -23.25
C ALA A 422 -4.03 7.69 -22.19
N MET A 423 -4.70 7.37 -21.08
CA MET A 423 -4.84 8.23 -19.93
C MET A 423 -3.96 7.71 -18.80
N GLN A 424 -3.27 8.63 -18.11
CA GLN A 424 -2.56 8.29 -16.90
C GLN A 424 -3.58 7.91 -15.84
N GLN A 425 -3.49 6.67 -15.35
CA GLN A 425 -4.35 6.19 -14.29
C GLN A 425 -3.85 6.64 -12.93
N GLN A 426 -4.75 6.66 -11.95
CA GLN A 426 -4.39 6.96 -10.56
C GLN A 426 -3.35 5.92 -10.07
N PRO A 427 -2.28 6.34 -9.37
CA PRO A 427 -1.25 5.42 -8.89
C PRO A 427 -1.78 4.26 -8.04
N ASP A 428 -2.83 4.51 -7.25
CA ASP A 428 -3.46 3.51 -6.38
C ASP A 428 -4.24 2.45 -7.17
N ASN A 429 -4.85 2.82 -8.30
CA ASN A 429 -5.50 1.85 -9.20
C ASN A 429 -4.47 0.84 -9.72
N ILE A 430 -3.33 1.34 -10.21
CA ILE A 430 -2.22 0.48 -10.66
C ILE A 430 -1.70 -0.36 -9.51
N SER A 431 -1.52 0.26 -8.34
CA SER A 431 -1.00 -0.41 -7.15
C SER A 431 -1.92 -1.54 -6.67
N LEU A 432 -3.24 -1.40 -6.71
CA LEU A 432 -4.16 -2.47 -6.31
C LEU A 432 -4.02 -3.71 -7.20
N LEU A 433 -3.94 -3.55 -8.53
CA LEU A 433 -3.77 -4.69 -9.43
C LEU A 433 -2.38 -5.34 -9.27
N VAL A 434 -1.33 -4.52 -9.23
CA VAL A 434 0.05 -4.98 -9.03
C VAL A 434 0.19 -5.70 -7.70
N ASN A 435 -0.32 -5.13 -6.60
CA ASN A 435 -0.30 -5.74 -5.27
C ASN A 435 -1.08 -7.08 -5.26
N SER A 436 -2.20 -7.17 -5.97
CA SER A 436 -2.99 -8.40 -6.09
C SER A 436 -2.18 -9.50 -6.77
N ILE A 437 -1.56 -9.18 -7.91
CA ILE A 437 -0.73 -10.11 -8.66
C ILE A 437 0.53 -10.49 -7.88
N ASP A 438 1.18 -9.51 -7.25
CA ASP A 438 2.37 -9.72 -6.43
C ASP A 438 2.05 -10.66 -5.28
N TRP A 439 1.02 -10.39 -4.47
CA TRP A 439 0.67 -11.25 -3.33
C TRP A 439 0.29 -12.69 -3.74
N LEU A 440 -0.33 -12.86 -4.91
CA LEU A 440 -0.67 -14.18 -5.43
C LEU A 440 0.53 -14.92 -6.04
N SER A 441 1.53 -14.19 -6.53
CA SER A 441 2.71 -14.76 -7.20
C SER A 441 3.92 -14.89 -6.28
N ASP A 442 3.97 -14.08 -5.22
CA ASP A 442 5.10 -13.95 -4.32
C ASP A 442 5.04 -14.97 -3.19
N GLN A 443 5.99 -15.90 -3.21
CA GLN A 443 6.21 -16.86 -2.12
C GLN A 443 7.14 -16.31 -1.03
N THR A 444 7.67 -15.09 -1.19
CA THR A 444 8.74 -14.53 -0.33
C THR A 444 8.29 -13.41 0.61
N GLY A 445 7.04 -12.94 0.52
CA GLY A 445 6.47 -11.97 1.45
C GLY A 445 6.94 -10.51 1.26
N LEU A 446 7.51 -10.15 0.10
CA LEU A 446 7.92 -8.79 -0.25
C LEU A 446 6.80 -7.77 -0.16
N ILE A 447 5.56 -8.20 -0.42
CA ILE A 447 4.41 -7.31 -0.25
C ILE A 447 4.21 -6.91 1.22
N GLU A 448 4.52 -7.77 2.19
CA GLU A 448 4.48 -7.38 3.61
C GLU A 448 5.50 -6.25 3.88
N LEU A 449 6.65 -6.27 3.21
CA LEU A 449 7.69 -5.24 3.33
C LEU A 449 7.27 -3.87 2.79
N ARG A 450 6.58 -3.82 1.64
CA ARG A 450 6.04 -2.55 1.08
C ARG A 450 5.19 -1.81 2.11
N THR A 451 4.52 -2.57 2.96
CA THR A 451 3.47 -2.05 3.82
C THR A 451 3.95 -1.63 5.22
N LYS A 452 5.17 -1.98 5.62
CA LYS A 452 5.67 -1.74 6.99
C LYS A 452 5.96 -0.25 7.30
N GLY A 453 5.97 0.63 6.31
CA GLY A 453 6.20 2.08 6.50
C GLY A 453 5.22 3.03 5.82
N VAL A 454 4.17 2.52 5.16
CA VAL A 454 3.11 3.35 4.57
C VAL A 454 1.87 3.22 5.44
N THR A 455 1.82 3.97 6.54
CA THR A 455 0.59 4.16 7.31
C THR A 455 0.12 5.59 7.12
N SER A 456 -0.55 5.86 5.99
CA SER A 456 -1.53 6.95 6.00
C SER A 456 -2.71 6.44 6.83
N ARG A 457 -3.00 7.13 7.93
CA ARG A 457 -4.22 6.94 8.71
C ARG A 457 -5.17 8.06 8.28
N PRO A 458 -5.86 7.93 7.13
CA PRO A 458 -6.85 8.93 6.75
C PRO A 458 -7.89 9.00 7.87
N ILE A 459 -8.37 10.21 8.16
CA ILE A 459 -9.40 10.40 9.17
C ILE A 459 -10.66 9.69 8.66
N ASP A 460 -11.21 8.78 9.45
CA ASP A 460 -12.48 8.11 9.15
C ASP A 460 -13.54 9.13 8.73
N GLN A 461 -14.29 8.82 7.68
CA GLN A 461 -15.37 9.68 7.23
C GLN A 461 -16.48 9.71 8.28
N MET A 462 -16.52 10.79 9.06
CA MET A 462 -17.54 11.04 10.07
C MET A 462 -18.73 11.79 9.48
N GLU A 463 -19.93 11.51 9.98
CA GLU A 463 -21.14 12.28 9.69
C GLU A 463 -20.90 13.78 9.92
N ASP A 464 -21.38 14.63 9.00
CA ASP A 464 -21.11 16.08 9.01
C ASP A 464 -21.54 16.76 10.33
N GLY A 465 -22.60 16.25 10.97
CA GLY A 465 -23.04 16.68 12.29
C GLY A 465 -22.00 16.40 13.38
N THR A 466 -21.49 15.16 13.45
CA THR A 466 -20.44 14.75 14.39
C THR A 466 -19.15 15.51 14.17
N LYS A 467 -18.75 15.70 12.90
CA LYS A 467 -17.57 16.51 12.53
C LYS A 467 -17.70 17.95 13.01
N THR A 468 -18.88 18.54 12.86
CA THR A 468 -19.16 19.90 13.31
C THR A 468 -19.14 20.00 14.83
N LEU A 469 -19.75 19.04 15.53
CA LEU A 469 -19.74 18.97 17.00
C LEU A 469 -18.32 18.84 17.55
N LEU A 470 -17.49 17.94 17.00
CA LEU A 470 -16.09 17.77 17.40
C LEU A 470 -15.27 19.04 17.17
N LYS A 471 -15.50 19.76 16.06
CA LYS A 471 -14.86 21.06 15.81
C LYS A 471 -15.24 22.08 16.88
N TRP A 472 -16.52 22.18 17.23
CA TRP A 472 -16.98 23.10 18.28
C TRP A 472 -16.47 22.72 19.66
N ILE A 473 -16.44 21.44 20.01
CA ILE A 473 -15.86 20.96 21.27
C ILE A 473 -14.38 21.34 21.36
N ASN A 474 -13.60 21.04 20.32
CA ASN A 474 -12.17 21.32 20.32
C ASN A 474 -11.87 22.83 20.37
N PHE A 475 -12.75 23.66 19.81
CA PHE A 475 -12.68 25.11 19.88
C PHE A 475 -13.12 25.68 21.24
N LEU A 476 -14.21 25.18 21.81
CA LEU A 476 -14.81 25.73 23.02
C LEU A 476 -14.14 25.25 24.32
N ILE A 477 -13.64 24.01 24.38
CA ILE A 477 -13.00 23.46 25.59
C ILE A 477 -11.85 24.34 26.09
N PRO A 478 -10.86 24.75 25.26
CA PRO A 478 -9.77 25.60 25.73
C PRO A 478 -10.25 26.94 26.29
N ILE A 479 -11.25 27.56 25.66
CA ILE A 479 -11.84 28.83 26.11
C ILE A 479 -12.52 28.63 27.48
N LEU A 480 -13.29 27.54 27.63
CA LEU A 480 -14.02 27.22 28.84
C LEU A 480 -13.06 26.92 30.00
N LEU A 481 -11.94 26.23 29.74
CA LEU A 481 -10.88 25.98 30.72
C LEU A 481 -10.23 27.30 31.20
N ILE A 482 -9.98 28.27 30.31
CA ILE A 482 -9.44 29.58 30.68
C ILE A 482 -10.44 30.35 31.56
N ILE A 483 -11.73 30.32 31.22
CA ILE A 483 -12.78 30.99 32.01
C ILE A 483 -12.91 30.35 33.39
N ILE A 484 -12.94 29.02 33.49
CA ILE A 484 -12.97 28.29 34.76
C ILE A 484 -11.75 28.64 35.59
N PHE A 485 -10.55 28.61 35.00
CA PHE A 485 -9.32 28.98 35.71
C PHE A 485 -9.36 30.43 36.20
N GLY A 486 -9.83 31.35 35.35
CA GLY A 486 -10.04 32.76 35.69
C GLY A 486 -11.01 32.94 36.85
N PHE A 487 -12.12 32.20 36.83
CA PHE A 487 -13.13 32.22 37.90
C PHE A 487 -12.60 31.66 39.21
N ILE A 488 -11.92 30.52 39.18
CA ILE A 488 -11.26 29.92 40.36
C ILE A 488 -10.23 30.89 40.95
N ARG A 489 -9.41 31.52 40.09
CA ARG A 489 -8.41 32.50 40.51
C ARG A 489 -9.07 33.74 41.12
N PHE A 490 -10.14 34.24 40.51
CA PHE A 490 -10.91 35.37 41.03
C PHE A 490 -11.52 35.06 42.40
N GLN A 491 -12.14 33.90 42.57
CA GLN A 491 -12.76 33.48 43.82
C GLN A 491 -11.71 33.27 44.93
N ARG A 492 -10.56 32.66 44.60
CA ARG A 492 -9.41 32.56 45.51
C ARG A 492 -8.92 33.93 45.98
N ASN A 493 -8.73 34.86 45.04
CA ASN A 493 -8.26 36.21 45.36
C ASN A 493 -9.28 36.99 46.21
N ARG A 494 -10.58 36.82 45.93
CA ARG A 494 -11.65 37.42 46.75
C ARG A 494 -11.64 36.87 48.17
N ASN A 495 -11.52 35.56 48.35
CA ASN A 495 -11.46 34.93 49.67
C ASN A 495 -10.19 35.35 50.44
N LEU A 496 -9.04 35.47 49.76
CA LEU A 496 -7.81 35.99 50.37
C LEU A 496 -7.95 37.45 50.79
N ARG A 497 -8.60 38.30 50.00
CA ARG A 497 -8.89 39.70 50.36
C ARG A 497 -9.81 39.79 51.58
N ILE A 498 -10.87 38.99 51.61
CA ILE A 498 -11.81 38.96 52.76
C ILE A 498 -11.08 38.52 54.04
N LYS A 499 -10.23 37.50 53.98
CA LYS A 499 -9.41 37.07 55.13
C LYS A 499 -8.46 38.16 55.64
N ARG A 500 -7.90 38.98 54.76
CA ARG A 500 -7.02 40.11 55.13
C ARG A 500 -7.76 41.32 55.71
N MET A 501 -9.09 41.39 55.57
CA MET A 501 -9.93 42.48 56.10
C MET A 501 -10.60 42.13 57.43
N GLN A 502 -10.39 40.93 57.98
CA GLN A 502 -10.85 40.57 59.32
C GLN A 502 -9.91 41.15 60.37
N GLU A 503 -10.46 41.87 61.35
CA GLU A 503 -9.68 42.45 62.46
C GLU A 503 -8.96 41.33 63.23
N GLY A 504 -7.62 41.41 63.25
CA GLY A 504 -6.73 40.42 63.87
C GLY A 504 -5.76 39.70 62.92
N TYR A 505 -5.75 40.02 61.61
CA TYR A 505 -4.78 39.44 60.67
C TYR A 505 -3.41 40.16 60.79
N ILE A 506 -2.49 39.57 61.55
CA ILE A 506 -1.04 39.90 61.52
C ILE A 506 -0.40 39.23 60.31
#